data_AF-A0A848J062-F1
#
_entry.id   AF-A0A848J062-F1
#
_cell.length_a   1.000
_cell.length_b   1.000
_cell.length_c   1.000
_cell.angle_alpha   90.00
_cell.angle_beta   90.00
_cell.angle_gamma   90.00
#
_symmetry.space_group_name_H-M   'P 1'
#
loop_
_entity.id
_entity.type
_entity.pdbx_description
1 polymer ?
#
loop_
_entity_poly.entity_id
_entity_poly.type
_entity_poly.pdbx_seq_one_letter_code
_entity_poly.pdbx_strand_id
1 'polypeptide(L)'
;MKTLFTFILAVIFLNTFGQSNVSYLFYDACTQKVIEPPYFIHDFESDTSIIVEKRKSIDLASNYYQIEAQMNRNEMLTSFWFDLYLYEQSITDTLYLQKPRFFGPKTIHPKPEEFKYYCCGELCNGTIEEIDTNGIIRFKGQFSNGIPTSNLKYYNSTGHLFRTEVYVNGQLERIK
;
A
#
# COMPACT_ATOMS: atom_id res chain seq x y z
N MET A 1 -5.00 32.13 -65.70
CA MET A 1 -4.94 30.71 -65.31
C MET A 1 -3.66 30.52 -64.50
N LYS A 2 -3.79 30.29 -63.18
CA LYS A 2 -3.46 29.03 -62.48
C LYS A 2 -1.93 28.83 -62.42
N THR A 3 -1.23 28.80 -61.30
CA THR A 3 -1.63 28.33 -59.95
C THR A 3 -0.53 28.72 -58.98
N LEU A 4 -0.88 29.43 -57.89
CA LEU A 4 -0.04 29.65 -56.74
C LEU A 4 -0.16 28.40 -55.85
N PHE A 5 0.92 27.61 -55.72
CA PHE A 5 0.93 26.43 -54.87
C PHE A 5 1.33 26.86 -53.45
N THR A 6 0.34 27.24 -52.64
CA THR A 6 0.54 27.52 -51.22
C THR A 6 0.60 26.19 -50.48
N PHE A 7 1.79 25.77 -50.06
CA PHE A 7 1.98 24.62 -49.17
C PHE A 7 1.52 25.03 -47.76
N ILE A 8 0.26 24.72 -47.43
CA ILE A 8 -0.21 24.81 -46.04
C ILE A 8 0.36 23.59 -45.32
N LEU A 9 1.47 23.80 -44.61
CA LEU A 9 2.02 22.84 -43.67
C LEU A 9 1.03 22.75 -42.48
N ALA A 10 0.07 21.84 -42.56
CA ALA A 10 -0.77 21.48 -41.44
C ALA A 10 0.12 20.79 -40.39
N VAL A 11 0.67 21.57 -39.47
CA VAL A 11 1.22 21.04 -38.21
C VAL A 11 0.02 20.54 -37.43
N ILE A 12 -0.33 19.27 -37.66
CA ILE A 12 -1.20 18.53 -36.75
C ILE A 12 -0.40 18.46 -35.46
N PHE A 13 -0.72 19.34 -34.51
CA PHE A 13 -0.42 19.10 -33.11
C PHE A 13 -1.22 17.85 -32.73
N LEU A 14 -0.65 16.68 -33.01
CA LEU A 14 -0.99 15.50 -32.26
C LEU A 14 -0.64 15.89 -30.83
N ASN A 15 -1.67 16.20 -30.04
CA ASN A 15 -1.55 16.18 -28.59
C ASN A 15 -1.15 14.74 -28.27
N THR A 16 0.14 14.44 -28.29
CA THR A 16 0.67 13.37 -27.47
C THR A 16 0.35 13.82 -26.07
N PHE A 17 -0.83 13.45 -25.57
CA PHE A 17 -1.11 13.51 -24.14
C PHE A 17 0.12 12.91 -23.49
N GLY A 18 0.84 13.73 -22.72
CA GLY A 18 2.15 13.37 -22.20
C GLY A 18 1.99 12.11 -21.38
N GLN A 19 2.43 10.97 -21.92
CA GLN A 19 2.46 9.74 -21.15
C GLN A 19 3.63 9.83 -20.20
N SER A 20 3.36 9.53 -18.94
CA SER A 20 4.35 9.45 -17.88
C SER A 20 4.83 8.02 -17.79
N ASN A 21 6.14 7.82 -17.90
CA ASN A 21 6.73 6.50 -17.65
C ASN A 21 6.84 6.28 -16.15
N VAL A 22 6.24 5.21 -15.64
CA VAL A 22 6.14 4.93 -14.21
C VAL A 22 6.77 3.59 -13.89
N SER A 23 7.58 3.55 -12.82
CA SER A 23 8.24 2.34 -12.32
C SER A 23 8.34 2.35 -10.80
N TYR A 24 7.97 1.25 -10.15
CA TYR A 24 8.02 1.14 -8.68
C TYR A 24 8.86 -0.04 -8.21
N LEU A 25 9.62 0.25 -7.15
CA LEU A 25 10.20 -0.74 -6.24
C LEU A 25 9.39 -0.75 -4.95
N PHE A 26 9.54 -1.79 -4.13
CA PHE A 26 8.81 -1.91 -2.88
C PHE A 26 9.75 -2.22 -1.73
N TYR A 27 9.74 -1.39 -0.68
CA TYR A 27 10.46 -1.68 0.55
C TYR A 27 9.57 -2.45 1.51
N ASP A 28 9.93 -3.70 1.81
CA ASP A 28 9.20 -4.54 2.75
C ASP A 28 9.65 -4.29 4.20
N ALA A 29 8.79 -3.69 5.01
CA ALA A 29 9.06 -3.41 6.42
C ALA A 29 9.26 -4.67 7.29
N CYS A 30 8.78 -5.83 6.84
CA CYS A 30 8.94 -7.08 7.56
C CYS A 30 10.32 -7.70 7.37
N THR A 31 10.83 -7.70 6.14
CA THR A 31 12.14 -8.29 5.80
C THR A 31 13.26 -7.26 5.75
N GLN A 32 12.93 -5.97 5.82
CA GLN A 32 13.85 -4.83 5.68
C GLN A 32 14.63 -4.86 4.37
N LYS A 33 13.96 -5.24 3.29
CA LYS A 33 14.55 -5.41 1.96
C LYS A 33 13.69 -4.77 0.89
N VAL A 34 14.35 -4.30 -0.16
CA VAL A 34 13.67 -3.94 -1.40
C VAL A 34 13.31 -5.22 -2.15
N ILE A 35 12.05 -5.32 -2.52
CA ILE A 35 11.45 -6.40 -3.30
C ILE A 35 10.75 -5.82 -4.54
N GLU A 36 10.45 -6.70 -5.49
CA GLU A 36 9.86 -6.32 -6.77
C GLU A 36 8.72 -7.31 -7.13
N PRO A 37 7.64 -7.37 -6.31
CA PRO A 37 6.47 -8.16 -6.65
C PRO A 37 5.79 -7.60 -7.91
N PRO A 38 5.04 -8.41 -8.66
CA PRO A 38 4.07 -7.86 -9.59
C PRO A 38 3.06 -7.00 -8.82
N TYR A 39 2.56 -5.95 -9.45
CA TYR A 39 1.58 -5.05 -8.87
C TYR A 39 0.53 -4.66 -9.90
N PHE A 40 -0.62 -4.24 -9.41
CA PHE A 40 -1.73 -3.78 -10.23
C PHE A 40 -1.78 -2.27 -10.19
N ILE A 41 -2.16 -1.67 -11.32
CA ILE A 41 -2.54 -0.26 -11.41
C ILE A 41 -4.00 -0.22 -11.83
N HIS A 42 -4.82 0.38 -10.99
CA HIS A 42 -6.25 0.55 -11.19
C HIS A 42 -6.52 1.97 -11.69
N ASP A 43 -7.19 2.06 -12.82
CA ASP A 43 -7.75 3.29 -13.36
C ASP A 43 -9.26 3.27 -13.13
N PHE A 44 -9.72 4.09 -12.20
CA PHE A 44 -11.13 4.17 -11.85
C PHE A 44 -11.97 4.96 -12.85
N GLU A 45 -11.35 5.82 -13.66
CA GLU A 45 -12.09 6.56 -14.68
C GLU A 45 -12.44 5.66 -15.87
N SER A 46 -11.51 4.79 -16.26
CA SER A 46 -11.73 3.83 -17.34
C SER A 46 -12.25 2.46 -16.86
N ASP A 47 -12.34 2.23 -15.55
CA ASP A 47 -12.67 0.94 -14.92
C ASP A 47 -11.76 -0.20 -15.44
N THR A 48 -10.46 0.09 -15.54
CA THR A 48 -9.45 -0.87 -16.01
C THR A 48 -8.40 -1.15 -14.95
N SER A 49 -7.75 -2.31 -15.08
CA SER A 49 -6.65 -2.70 -14.21
C SER A 49 -5.53 -3.32 -15.04
N ILE A 50 -4.31 -2.86 -14.80
CA ILE A 50 -3.12 -3.27 -15.53
C ILE A 50 -2.17 -3.98 -14.57
N ILE A 51 -1.71 -5.17 -14.95
CA ILE A 51 -0.67 -5.89 -14.21
C ILE A 51 0.69 -5.42 -14.71
N VAL A 52 1.51 -4.87 -13.82
CA VAL A 52 2.89 -4.53 -14.12
C VAL A 52 3.80 -5.65 -13.63
N GLU A 53 4.49 -6.29 -14.56
CA GLU A 53 5.45 -7.33 -14.24
C GLU A 53 6.67 -6.77 -13.51
N LYS A 54 7.40 -7.67 -12.84
CA LYS A 54 8.64 -7.35 -12.13
C LYS A 54 9.64 -6.60 -13.02
N ARG A 55 10.20 -5.50 -12.50
CA ARG A 55 11.19 -4.63 -13.18
C ARG A 55 10.73 -4.03 -14.50
N LYS A 56 9.42 -3.94 -14.72
CA LYS A 56 8.87 -3.23 -15.87
C LYS A 56 8.41 -1.84 -15.45
N SER A 57 8.61 -0.90 -16.36
CA SER A 57 7.93 0.38 -16.37
C SER A 57 6.68 0.30 -17.22
N ILE A 58 5.75 1.21 -17.00
CA ILE A 58 4.54 1.36 -17.81
C ILE A 58 4.32 2.83 -18.15
N ASP A 59 3.83 3.10 -19.35
CA ASP A 59 3.45 4.44 -19.78
C ASP A 59 1.96 4.67 -19.47
N LEU A 60 1.68 5.71 -18.68
CA LEU A 60 0.34 6.06 -18.23
C LEU A 60 0.00 7.49 -18.63
N ALA A 61 -1.27 7.72 -18.96
CA ALA A 61 -1.77 9.07 -19.19
C ALA A 61 -1.78 9.86 -17.87
N SER A 62 -1.89 11.18 -17.95
CA SER A 62 -2.10 12.00 -16.76
C SER A 62 -3.49 11.70 -16.19
N ASN A 63 -3.53 11.06 -15.03
CA ASN A 63 -4.74 10.72 -14.30
C ASN A 63 -4.45 10.42 -12.82
N TYR A 64 -5.50 10.18 -12.06
CA TYR A 64 -5.46 9.49 -10.78
C TYR A 64 -5.51 7.97 -10.99
N TYR A 65 -4.61 7.27 -10.32
CA TYR A 65 -4.52 5.81 -10.30
C TYR A 65 -4.38 5.31 -8.87
N GLN A 66 -4.68 4.03 -8.67
CA GLN A 66 -4.34 3.34 -7.43
C GLN A 66 -3.47 2.13 -7.72
N ILE A 67 -2.39 2.00 -6.97
CA ILE A 67 -1.46 0.88 -7.07
C ILE A 67 -1.82 -0.14 -6.00
N GLU A 68 -2.02 -1.39 -6.41
CA GLU A 68 -2.19 -2.52 -5.49
C GLU A 68 -0.97 -3.43 -5.56
N ALA A 69 -0.24 -3.57 -4.46
CA ALA A 69 0.75 -4.63 -4.29
C ALA A 69 0.17 -5.74 -3.44
N GLN A 70 0.11 -6.96 -3.97
CA GLN A 70 -0.35 -8.14 -3.25
C GLN A 70 0.84 -8.96 -2.75
N MET A 71 0.77 -9.38 -1.49
CA MET A 71 1.79 -10.23 -0.87
C MET A 71 1.16 -11.40 -0.15
N ASN A 72 1.71 -12.59 -0.40
CA ASN A 72 1.43 -13.77 0.42
C ASN A 72 2.52 -13.91 1.49
N ARG A 73 2.11 -14.00 2.75
CA ARG A 73 2.96 -14.34 3.90
C ARG A 73 2.30 -15.47 4.65
N ASN A 74 2.82 -16.69 4.48
CA ASN A 74 2.18 -17.91 4.96
C ASN A 74 0.73 -17.99 4.45
N GLU A 75 -0.24 -18.03 5.36
CA GLU A 75 -1.68 -18.09 5.03
C GLU A 75 -2.31 -16.72 4.76
N MET A 76 -1.56 -15.63 4.98
CA MET A 76 -2.07 -14.27 4.89
C MET A 76 -1.79 -13.67 3.50
N LEU A 77 -2.85 -13.40 2.76
CA LEU A 77 -2.80 -12.51 1.59
C LEU A 77 -3.03 -11.07 2.08
N THR A 78 -2.09 -10.19 1.81
CA THR A 78 -2.17 -8.76 2.14
C THR A 78 -2.15 -7.95 0.86
N SER A 79 -3.11 -7.04 0.71
CA SER A 79 -3.11 -6.02 -0.34
C SER A 79 -2.68 -4.67 0.25
N PHE A 80 -1.72 -4.03 -0.40
CA PHE A 80 -1.25 -2.69 -0.08
C PHE A 80 -1.68 -1.75 -1.18
N TRP A 81 -2.40 -0.69 -0.81
CA TRP A 81 -2.97 0.27 -1.74
C TRP A 81 -2.25 1.61 -1.61
N PHE A 82 -1.86 2.19 -2.74
CA PHE A 82 -1.18 3.49 -2.82
C PHE A 82 -1.84 4.37 -3.85
N ASP A 83 -2.01 5.64 -3.51
CA ASP A 83 -2.59 6.63 -4.40
C ASP A 83 -1.50 7.22 -5.31
N LEU A 84 -1.77 7.31 -6.60
CA LEU A 84 -0.87 7.84 -7.61
C LEU A 84 -1.54 8.96 -8.40
N TYR A 85 -0.97 10.16 -8.36
CA TYR A 85 -1.40 11.31 -9.15
C TYR A 85 -0.32 11.62 -10.19
N LEU A 86 -0.66 11.55 -11.48
CA LEU A 86 0.28 11.82 -12.58
C LEU A 86 0.01 13.15 -13.27
N TYR A 87 1.06 13.94 -13.41
CA TYR A 87 1.07 15.23 -14.12
C TYR A 87 2.28 15.27 -15.06
N GLU A 88 2.16 14.68 -16.26
CA GLU A 88 3.14 14.72 -17.37
C GLU A 88 4.63 14.60 -16.97
N GLN A 89 4.97 13.75 -15.99
CA GLN A 89 6.33 13.54 -15.52
C GLN A 89 6.59 12.06 -15.28
N SER A 90 7.73 11.56 -15.76
CA SER A 90 8.17 10.20 -15.43
C SER A 90 8.45 10.06 -13.94
N ILE A 91 7.92 8.99 -13.33
CA ILE A 91 8.05 8.72 -11.90
C ILE A 91 8.79 7.40 -11.69
N THR A 92 9.81 7.44 -10.85
CA THR A 92 10.41 6.22 -10.29
C THR A 92 10.48 6.39 -8.78
N ASP A 93 9.86 5.47 -8.05
CA ASP A 93 9.79 5.58 -6.59
C ASP A 93 9.87 4.20 -5.91
N THR A 94 10.14 4.21 -4.60
CA THR A 94 10.10 3.02 -3.74
C THR A 94 8.94 3.13 -2.76
N LEU A 95 7.92 2.30 -2.94
CA LEU A 95 6.73 2.27 -2.10
C LEU A 95 6.97 1.46 -0.81
N TYR A 96 6.56 2.00 0.33
CA TYR A 96 6.78 1.38 1.63
C TYR A 96 5.64 0.43 2.01
N LEU A 97 5.93 -0.87 2.03
CA LEU A 97 4.99 -1.90 2.46
C LEU A 97 5.04 -2.04 3.98
N GLN A 98 4.08 -1.40 4.66
CA GLN A 98 3.98 -1.44 6.12
C GLN A 98 3.75 -2.86 6.67
N LYS A 99 3.99 -3.06 7.97
CA LYS A 99 3.69 -4.35 8.62
C LYS A 99 2.16 -4.50 8.76
N PRO A 100 1.52 -5.48 8.10
CA PRO A 100 0.12 -5.79 8.35
C PRO A 100 0.01 -6.33 9.77
N ARG A 101 -0.95 -5.82 10.53
CA ARG A 101 -1.11 -6.14 11.95
C ARG A 101 -2.38 -6.92 12.26
N PHE A 102 -3.47 -6.60 11.58
CA PHE A 102 -4.77 -7.18 11.86
C PHE A 102 -5.25 -7.95 10.65
N PHE A 103 -5.53 -9.23 10.83
CA PHE A 103 -6.08 -10.08 9.80
C PHE A 103 -7.50 -10.49 10.17
N GLY A 104 -8.43 -10.23 9.25
CA GLY A 104 -9.78 -10.77 9.29
C GLY A 104 -9.81 -12.15 8.61
N PRO A 105 -10.51 -13.13 9.19
CA PRO A 105 -10.72 -14.42 8.51
C PRO A 105 -11.40 -14.25 7.16
N LYS A 106 -11.22 -15.24 6.28
CA LYS A 106 -11.90 -15.28 4.96
C LYS A 106 -13.38 -15.63 5.05
N THR A 107 -13.89 -15.94 6.23
CA THR A 107 -15.28 -16.32 6.46
C THR A 107 -16.17 -15.08 6.52
N ILE A 108 -17.41 -15.21 6.02
CA ILE A 108 -18.41 -14.17 6.15
C ILE A 108 -18.96 -14.26 7.58
N HIS A 109 -18.97 -13.14 8.32
CA HIS A 109 -19.30 -13.07 9.75
C HIS A 109 -18.38 -13.89 10.66
N PRO A 110 -17.06 -13.64 10.62
CA PRO A 110 -16.13 -14.31 11.51
C PRO A 110 -16.46 -14.00 12.97
N LYS A 111 -16.30 -14.99 13.85
CA LYS A 111 -16.41 -14.73 15.28
C LYS A 111 -15.28 -13.78 15.73
N PRO A 112 -15.50 -12.94 16.75
CA PRO A 112 -14.46 -12.04 17.26
C PRO A 112 -13.14 -12.75 17.60
N GLU A 113 -13.19 -13.99 18.07
CA GLU A 113 -12.01 -14.78 18.44
C GLU A 113 -11.15 -15.20 17.25
N GLU A 114 -11.71 -15.20 16.04
CA GLU A 114 -11.01 -15.57 14.80
C GLU A 114 -10.16 -14.42 14.26
N PHE A 115 -10.39 -13.17 14.70
CA PHE A 115 -9.51 -12.07 14.38
C PHE A 115 -8.20 -12.20 15.15
N LYS A 116 -7.08 -12.24 14.40
CA LYS A 116 -5.75 -12.39 14.97
C LYS A 116 -4.82 -11.29 14.50
N TYR A 117 -3.88 -10.99 15.38
CA TYR A 117 -2.75 -10.14 15.08
C TYR A 117 -1.58 -10.97 14.55
N TYR A 118 -1.10 -10.57 13.38
CA TYR A 118 0.08 -11.17 12.75
C TYR A 118 1.23 -10.17 12.75
N CYS A 119 2.41 -10.68 13.07
CA CYS A 119 3.68 -9.98 13.07
C CYS A 119 4.49 -10.55 11.91
N CYS A 120 4.30 -9.97 10.72
CA CYS A 120 5.01 -10.35 9.50
C CYS A 120 4.79 -11.80 9.01
N GLY A 121 3.55 -12.28 9.11
CA GLY A 121 3.14 -13.61 8.64
C GLY A 121 3.03 -14.65 9.75
N GLU A 122 3.56 -14.35 10.93
CA GLU A 122 3.47 -15.19 12.13
C GLU A 122 2.49 -14.60 13.14
N LEU A 123 1.89 -15.42 13.99
CA LEU A 123 1.05 -14.92 15.08
C LEU A 123 1.90 -14.14 16.08
N CYS A 124 1.49 -12.91 16.40
CA CYS A 124 2.18 -12.10 17.40
C CYS A 124 2.16 -12.81 18.76
N ASN A 125 3.31 -12.86 19.43
CA ASN A 125 3.48 -13.48 20.74
C ASN A 125 4.45 -12.67 21.59
N GLY A 126 4.10 -12.49 22.87
CA GLY A 126 4.88 -11.71 23.82
C GLY A 126 4.75 -10.19 23.60
N THR A 127 5.80 -9.47 23.97
CA THR A 127 5.85 -8.02 23.87
C THR A 127 6.21 -7.61 22.44
N ILE A 128 5.30 -6.89 21.80
CA ILE A 128 5.51 -6.35 20.46
C ILE A 128 5.69 -4.85 20.57
N GLU A 129 6.83 -4.37 20.06
CA GLU A 129 7.14 -2.96 19.90
C GLU A 129 7.56 -2.73 18.45
N GLU A 130 6.89 -1.78 17.79
CA GLU A 130 7.23 -1.38 16.43
C GLU A 130 7.85 0.00 16.45
N ILE A 131 9.05 0.09 15.90
CA ILE A 131 9.85 1.30 15.83
C ILE A 131 9.94 1.69 14.36
N ASP A 132 9.71 2.97 14.06
CA ASP A 132 9.87 3.49 12.71
C ASP A 132 11.36 3.74 12.35
N THR A 133 11.60 4.20 11.13
CA THR A 133 12.95 4.48 10.63
C THR A 133 13.69 5.57 11.40
N ASN A 134 12.97 6.41 12.16
CA ASN A 134 13.55 7.47 12.99
C ASN A 134 13.78 7.03 14.44
N GLY A 135 13.52 5.75 14.77
CA GLY A 135 13.69 5.24 16.13
C GLY A 135 12.48 5.52 17.04
N ILE A 136 11.35 5.99 16.50
CA ILE A 136 10.16 6.32 17.29
C ILE A 136 9.26 5.09 17.39
N ILE A 137 8.85 4.73 18.61
CA ILE A 137 7.84 3.69 18.82
C ILE A 137 6.53 4.17 18.22
N ARG A 138 5.98 3.42 17.27
CA ARG A 138 4.66 3.67 16.65
C ARG A 138 3.56 2.81 17.24
N PHE A 139 3.92 1.68 17.82
CA PHE A 139 2.98 0.70 18.33
C PHE A 139 3.59 -0.14 19.45
N LYS A 140 2.79 -0.44 20.46
CA LYS A 140 3.18 -1.31 21.57
C LYS A 140 2.01 -2.13 22.10
N GLY A 141 2.23 -3.40 22.39
CA GLY A 141 1.25 -4.28 23.01
C GLY A 141 1.82 -5.62 23.50
N GLN A 142 1.01 -6.38 24.23
CA GLN A 142 1.29 -7.77 24.62
C GLN A 142 0.31 -8.70 23.92
N PHE A 143 0.83 -9.85 23.47
CA PHE A 143 0.08 -10.81 22.70
C PHE A 143 0.29 -12.24 23.19
N SER A 144 -0.74 -13.06 23.06
CA SER A 144 -0.67 -14.51 23.17
C SER A 144 -1.42 -15.11 21.99
N ASN A 145 -0.68 -15.83 21.14
CA ASN A 145 -1.19 -16.48 19.94
C ASN A 145 -2.00 -15.55 19.03
N GLY A 146 -1.48 -14.35 18.78
CA GLY A 146 -2.13 -13.30 17.99
C GLY A 146 -3.31 -12.60 18.68
N ILE A 147 -3.61 -12.91 19.94
CA ILE A 147 -4.67 -12.26 20.71
C ILE A 147 -4.05 -11.21 21.65
N PRO A 148 -4.53 -9.96 21.66
CA PRO A 148 -4.09 -8.97 22.64
C PRO A 148 -4.38 -9.42 24.08
N THR A 149 -3.35 -9.43 24.93
CA THR A 149 -3.46 -9.69 26.37
C THR A 149 -3.34 -8.41 27.21
N SER A 150 -3.15 -7.27 26.54
CA SER A 150 -3.10 -5.94 27.16
C SER A 150 -3.66 -4.91 26.18
N ASN A 151 -3.82 -3.66 26.66
CA ASN A 151 -4.19 -2.55 25.80
C ASN A 151 -3.12 -2.32 24.73
N LEU A 152 -3.55 -2.09 23.50
CA LEU A 152 -2.66 -1.72 22.41
C LEU A 152 -2.51 -0.20 22.36
N LYS A 153 -1.27 0.28 22.26
CA LYS A 153 -0.95 1.71 22.24
C LYS A 153 -0.38 2.09 20.89
N TYR A 154 -0.87 3.21 20.35
CA TYR A 154 -0.45 3.75 19.06
C TYR A 154 0.05 5.18 19.23
N TYR A 155 1.19 5.45 18.60
CA TYR A 155 1.93 6.68 18.73
C TYR A 155 2.10 7.34 17.37
N ASN A 156 1.98 8.66 17.33
CA ASN A 156 2.10 9.44 16.10
C ASN A 156 3.59 9.56 15.69
N SER A 157 3.88 10.28 14.61
CA SER A 157 5.25 10.47 14.11
C SER A 157 6.14 11.31 15.03
N THR A 158 5.57 11.97 16.05
CA THR A 158 6.32 12.71 17.07
C THR A 158 6.49 11.91 18.37
N GLY A 159 6.03 10.66 18.41
CA GLY A 159 6.08 9.78 19.59
C GLY A 159 5.00 10.05 20.63
N HIS A 160 4.00 10.89 20.34
CA HIS A 160 2.87 11.12 21.24
C HIS A 160 1.83 10.02 21.09
N LEU A 161 1.35 9.51 22.23
CA LEU A 161 0.23 8.56 22.27
C LEU A 161 -1.03 9.25 21.74
N PHE A 162 -1.61 8.74 20.66
CA PHE A 162 -2.83 9.30 20.05
C PHE A 162 -4.01 8.33 20.07
N ARG A 163 -3.77 7.05 20.36
CA ARG A 163 -4.82 6.03 20.42
C ARG A 163 -4.41 4.91 21.37
N THR A 164 -5.36 4.47 22.18
CA THR A 164 -5.29 3.25 23.00
C THR A 164 -6.50 2.38 22.71
N GLU A 165 -6.26 1.16 22.26
CA GLU A 165 -7.29 0.15 22.13
C GLU A 165 -7.34 -0.69 23.40
N VAL A 166 -8.52 -0.75 24.02
CA VAL A 166 -8.73 -1.50 25.25
C VAL A 166 -9.35 -2.84 24.90
N TYR A 167 -8.66 -3.90 25.29
CA TYR A 167 -9.09 -5.28 25.06
C TYR A 167 -9.50 -5.95 26.38
N VAL A 168 -10.61 -6.68 26.36
CA VAL A 168 -11.04 -7.55 27.48
C VAL A 168 -11.29 -8.94 26.89
N ASN A 169 -10.68 -9.96 27.49
CA ASN A 169 -10.75 -11.35 27.01
C ASN A 169 -10.42 -11.51 25.51
N GLY A 170 -9.49 -10.69 25.00
CA GLY A 170 -9.07 -10.71 23.59
C GLY A 170 -10.00 -9.99 22.62
N GLN A 171 -11.09 -9.39 23.10
CA GLN A 171 -12.05 -8.64 22.29
C GLN A 171 -11.87 -7.13 22.49
N LEU A 172 -11.99 -6.36 21.40
CA LEU A 172 -11.90 -4.89 21.44
C LEU A 172 -13.16 -4.32 22.10
N GLU A 173 -12.99 -3.70 23.26
CA GLU A 173 -14.10 -3.10 24.01
C GLU A 173 -14.30 -1.63 23.67
N ARG A 174 -13.20 -0.88 23.56
CA ARG A 174 -13.25 0.57 23.29
C ARG A 174 -11.93 1.10 22.77
N ILE A 175 -12.02 2.26 22.13
CA ILE A 175 -10.88 3.05 21.65
C ILE A 175 -10.86 4.35 22.46
N LYS A 176 -9.70 4.70 23.02
CA LYS A 176 -9.43 5.93 23.78
C LYS A 176 -8.37 6.78 23.10
#